data_AF-A0A3N5N613-F1
#
_entry.id   AF-A0A3N5N613-F1
#
_cell.length_a   1.000
_cell.length_b   1.000
_cell.length_c   1.000
_cell.angle_alpha   90.00
_cell.angle_beta   90.00
_cell.angle_gamma   90.00
#
_symmetry.space_group_name_H-M   'P 1'
#
loop_
_entity.id
_entity.type
_entity.pdbx_description
1 polymer ?
#
loop_
_entity_poly.entity_id
_entity_poly.type
_entity_poly.pdbx_seq_one_letter_code
_entity_poly.pdbx_strand_id
1 'polypeptide(L)'
;LDILYLLGADEIEMGGIGETTFVIYQGSHGDAGAHRADVVLPSAAYTEKAASYVNLEGRAQMTNRAAFAPGEAKEDWAIIRALSAHAGHTLDYDHPQALRAIMYKAAPQLMRLDAVTAAQLAGVAALAARQGALAAEPFANAVSDYYLTNPIARASPIMADLSALKKGWDRETTGTHG
;
A
#
# COMPACT_ATOMS: atom_id res chain seq x y z
N LEU A 1 -18.29 13.02 0.58
CA LEU A 1 -17.62 12.10 1.52
C LEU A 1 -17.19 12.97 2.68
N ASP A 2 -17.61 12.65 3.90
CA ASP A 2 -17.36 13.54 5.05
C ASP A 2 -16.03 13.22 5.73
N ILE A 3 -15.65 11.94 5.76
CA ILE A 3 -14.39 11.44 6.33
C ILE A 3 -13.71 10.49 5.34
N LEU A 4 -12.40 10.63 5.17
CA LEU A 4 -11.56 9.74 4.38
C LEU A 4 -10.39 9.23 5.23
N TYR A 5 -10.23 7.92 5.32
CA TYR A 5 -9.12 7.28 6.02
C TYR A 5 -8.12 6.70 5.02
N LEU A 6 -6.90 7.24 4.98
CA LEU A 6 -5.81 6.83 4.11
C LEU A 6 -4.83 5.96 4.90
N LEU A 7 -4.87 4.65 4.67
CA LEU A 7 -3.92 3.71 5.25
C LEU A 7 -2.69 3.55 4.32
N GLY A 8 -1.69 4.39 4.52
CA GLY A 8 -0.43 4.41 3.75
C GLY A 8 -0.64 4.65 2.26
N ALA A 9 -1.70 5.37 1.89
CA ALA A 9 -2.09 5.61 0.51
C ALA A 9 -1.62 7.00 0.06
N ASP A 10 -0.67 7.02 -0.89
CA ASP A 10 -0.09 8.24 -1.44
C ASP A 10 -0.26 8.33 -2.97
N GLU A 11 -0.71 7.24 -3.61
CA GLU A 11 -0.87 7.07 -5.05
C GLU A 11 -2.30 7.37 -5.54
N ILE A 12 -3.08 8.10 -4.75
CA ILE A 12 -4.44 8.51 -5.10
C ILE A 12 -4.45 9.97 -5.59
N GLU A 13 -5.43 10.30 -6.44
CA GLU A 13 -5.61 11.65 -6.96
C GLU A 13 -6.15 12.56 -5.86
N MET A 14 -5.25 13.31 -5.21
CA MET A 14 -5.59 14.12 -4.04
C MET A 14 -6.47 15.33 -4.38
N GLY A 15 -6.42 15.83 -5.63
CA GLY A 15 -7.22 16.97 -6.09
C GLY A 15 -8.73 16.68 -6.14
N GLY A 16 -9.11 15.41 -6.32
CA GLY A 16 -10.49 14.95 -6.28
C GLY A 16 -11.08 14.83 -4.87
N ILE A 17 -10.29 15.02 -3.80
CA ILE A 17 -10.77 14.98 -2.42
C ILE A 17 -11.38 16.34 -2.08
N GLY A 18 -12.71 16.38 -1.90
CA GLY A 18 -13.43 17.61 -1.58
C GLY A 18 -12.86 18.35 -0.37
N GLU A 19 -12.83 19.68 -0.43
CA GLU A 19 -12.19 20.54 0.58
C GLU A 19 -12.74 20.34 2.00
N THR A 20 -14.02 20.03 2.13
CA THR A 20 -14.69 19.80 3.42
C THR A 20 -14.51 18.37 3.95
N THR A 21 -13.83 17.49 3.21
CA THR A 21 -13.59 16.11 3.64
C THR A 21 -12.51 16.11 4.72
N PHE A 22 -12.81 15.54 5.88
CA PHE A 22 -11.84 15.33 6.95
C PHE A 22 -10.98 14.10 6.64
N VAL A 23 -9.68 14.31 6.44
CA VAL A 23 -8.74 13.30 5.98
C VAL A 23 -7.83 12.85 7.12
N ILE A 24 -7.85 11.56 7.42
CA ILE A 24 -6.94 10.92 8.37
C ILE A 24 -5.92 10.13 7.56
N TYR A 25 -4.64 10.44 7.70
CA TYR A 25 -3.56 9.66 7.09
C TYR A 25 -2.83 8.85 8.15
N GLN A 26 -2.83 7.53 7.99
CA GLN A 26 -2.01 6.61 8.78
C GLN A 26 -0.89 6.05 7.91
N GLY A 27 0.35 6.47 8.13
CA GLY A 27 1.48 6.03 7.32
C GLY A 27 2.82 6.19 8.02
N SER A 28 3.87 5.64 7.42
CA SER A 28 5.24 5.69 7.96
C SER A 28 6.08 6.83 7.39
N HIS A 29 5.69 7.35 6.23
CA HIS A 29 6.37 8.45 5.54
C HIS A 29 5.34 9.53 5.21
N GLY A 30 5.76 10.79 5.25
CA GLY A 30 4.93 11.91 4.82
C GLY A 30 5.16 12.20 3.34
N ASP A 31 4.15 11.99 2.51
CA ASP A 31 4.14 12.37 1.10
C ASP A 31 2.77 12.99 0.74
N ALA A 32 2.25 12.80 -0.47
CA ALA A 32 1.00 13.41 -0.94
C ALA A 32 -0.19 13.21 0.02
N GLY A 33 -0.36 12.00 0.59
CA GLY A 33 -1.48 11.69 1.48
C GLY A 33 -1.36 12.41 2.82
N ALA A 34 -0.15 12.46 3.37
CA ALA A 34 0.12 13.18 4.62
C ALA A 34 -0.03 14.71 4.45
N HIS A 35 0.36 15.26 3.28
CA HIS A 35 0.20 16.69 2.99
C HIS A 35 -1.27 17.10 2.89
N ARG A 36 -2.15 16.22 2.40
CA ARG A 36 -3.60 16.48 2.36
C ARG A 36 -4.28 16.23 3.71
N ALA A 37 -3.65 15.55 4.65
CA ALA A 37 -4.32 15.11 5.87
C ALA A 37 -4.64 16.24 6.84
N ASP A 38 -5.80 16.15 7.49
CA ASP A 38 -6.16 16.96 8.65
C ASP A 38 -5.53 16.39 9.94
N VAL A 39 -5.37 15.06 9.99
CA VAL A 39 -4.69 14.34 11.08
C VAL A 39 -3.76 13.28 10.52
N VAL A 40 -2.54 13.23 11.05
CA VAL A 40 -1.54 12.20 10.73
C VAL A 40 -1.34 11.27 11.93
N LEU A 41 -1.47 9.97 11.69
CA LEU A 41 -1.24 8.89 12.65
C LEU A 41 0.03 8.11 12.26
N PRO A 42 1.16 8.31 12.96
CA PRO A 42 2.43 7.70 12.56
C PRO A 42 2.41 6.18 12.78
N SER A 43 2.66 5.43 11.70
CA SER A 43 2.68 3.97 11.71
C SER A 43 4.08 3.39 11.45
N ALA A 44 4.33 2.16 11.91
CA ALA A 44 5.57 1.43 11.68
C ALA A 44 5.79 1.09 10.19
N ALA A 45 7.03 1.22 9.71
CA ALA A 45 7.45 0.75 8.39
C ALA A 45 7.49 -0.79 8.30
N TYR A 46 7.67 -1.34 7.09
CA TYR A 46 7.66 -2.80 6.88
C TYR A 46 8.78 -3.54 7.64
N THR A 47 9.90 -2.88 7.92
CA THR A 47 11.04 -3.40 8.71
C THR A 47 10.80 -3.34 10.22
N GLU A 48 9.76 -2.64 10.66
CA GLU A 48 9.50 -2.30 12.07
C GLU A 48 8.33 -3.08 12.66
N LYS A 49 7.71 -3.97 11.89
CA LYS A 49 6.53 -4.76 12.28
C LYS A 49 6.58 -6.18 11.77
N ALA A 50 5.93 -7.07 12.50
CA ALA A 50 5.69 -8.45 12.08
C ALA A 50 4.33 -8.55 11.38
N ALA A 51 4.31 -8.33 10.06
CA ALA A 51 3.10 -8.25 9.25
C ALA A 51 3.03 -9.39 8.23
N SER A 52 1.81 -9.72 7.83
CA SER A 52 1.55 -10.70 6.77
C SER A 52 1.38 -9.98 5.43
N TYR A 53 2.12 -10.41 4.42
CA TYR A 53 2.02 -9.92 3.04
C TYR A 53 1.66 -11.08 2.10
N VAL A 54 0.98 -10.78 0.99
CA VAL A 54 0.69 -11.76 -0.06
C VAL A 54 1.27 -11.24 -1.37
N ASN A 55 2.07 -12.05 -2.05
CA ASN A 55 2.65 -11.69 -3.34
C ASN A 55 1.70 -12.02 -4.51
N LEU A 56 2.14 -11.72 -5.74
CA LEU A 56 1.31 -11.88 -6.95
C LEU A 56 0.92 -13.33 -7.29
N GLU A 57 1.69 -14.33 -6.84
CA GLU A 57 1.35 -15.75 -7.00
C GLU A 57 0.43 -16.28 -5.87
N GLY A 58 0.03 -15.41 -4.93
CA GLY A 58 -0.87 -15.77 -3.83
C GLY A 58 -0.16 -16.41 -2.62
N ARG A 59 1.17 -16.34 -2.54
CA ARG A 59 1.93 -16.85 -1.39
C ARG A 59 1.84 -15.87 -0.22
N ALA A 60 1.34 -16.33 0.92
CA ALA A 60 1.37 -15.58 2.17
C ALA A 60 2.77 -15.67 2.80
N GLN A 61 3.31 -14.54 3.23
CA GLN A 61 4.62 -14.43 3.87
C GLN A 61 4.52 -13.57 5.11
N MET A 62 5.43 -13.76 6.05
CA MET A 62 5.48 -12.99 7.30
C MET A 62 6.81 -12.26 7.40
N THR A 63 6.77 -10.96 7.68
CA THR A 63 7.96 -10.20 8.05
C THR A 63 8.31 -10.46 9.51
N ASN A 64 9.60 -10.31 9.84
CA ASN A 64 10.06 -10.18 11.21
C ASN A 64 10.46 -8.74 11.45
N ARG A 65 10.19 -8.25 12.67
CA ARG A 65 10.62 -6.93 13.08
C ARG A 65 12.14 -6.89 13.21
N ALA A 66 12.79 -6.03 12.42
CA ALA A 66 14.22 -5.81 12.44
C ALA A 66 14.62 -4.62 13.34
N ALA A 67 13.77 -3.59 13.41
CA ALA A 67 13.98 -2.40 14.26
C ALA A 67 12.68 -2.00 14.96
N PHE A 68 12.77 -1.14 15.96
CA PHE A 68 11.58 -0.52 16.56
C PHE A 68 11.17 0.70 15.75
N ALA A 69 9.86 0.96 15.69
CA ALA A 69 9.34 2.15 15.03
C ALA A 69 9.87 3.42 15.71
N PRO A 70 10.21 4.47 14.95
CA PRO A 70 10.79 5.68 15.49
C PRO A 70 9.77 6.50 16.29
N GLY A 71 10.24 7.16 17.35
CA GLY A 71 9.43 8.07 18.16
C GLY A 71 8.22 7.38 18.78
N GLU A 72 7.03 7.92 18.51
CA GLU A 72 5.76 7.40 19.03
C GLU A 72 4.97 6.56 18.02
N ALA A 73 5.58 6.23 16.88
CA ALA A 73 4.95 5.41 15.85
C ALA A 73 4.54 4.03 16.40
N LYS A 74 3.39 3.54 15.95
CA LYS A 74 2.82 2.26 16.43
C LYS A 74 2.58 1.30 15.27
N GLU A 75 2.44 0.01 15.57
CA GLU A 75 2.00 -0.96 14.57
C GLU A 75 0.58 -0.63 14.09
N ASP A 76 0.30 -0.85 12.81
CA ASP A 76 -0.93 -0.36 12.17
C ASP A 76 -2.20 -0.87 12.84
N TRP A 77 -2.21 -2.15 13.20
CA TRP A 77 -3.35 -2.77 13.84
C TRP A 77 -3.66 -2.15 15.20
N ALA A 78 -2.64 -1.70 15.93
CA ALA A 78 -2.78 -1.12 17.26
C ALA A 78 -3.40 0.28 17.17
N ILE A 79 -3.04 1.06 16.15
CA ILE A 79 -3.65 2.36 15.85
C ILE A 79 -5.14 2.18 15.56
N ILE A 80 -5.49 1.28 14.64
CA ILE A 80 -6.88 1.00 14.25
C ILE A 80 -7.67 0.47 15.47
N ARG A 81 -7.07 -0.43 16.26
CA ARG A 81 -7.69 -0.96 17.47
C ARG A 81 -7.94 0.11 18.53
N ALA A 82 -7.01 1.04 18.74
CA ALA A 82 -7.19 2.16 19.66
C ALA A 82 -8.26 3.14 19.15
N LEU A 83 -8.26 3.45 17.85
CA LEU A 83 -9.26 4.31 17.22
C LEU A 83 -10.67 3.71 17.35
N SER A 84 -10.80 2.39 17.17
CA SER A 84 -12.07 1.68 17.30
C SER A 84 -12.74 1.89 18.67
N ALA A 85 -11.93 1.93 19.74
CA ALA A 85 -12.42 2.18 21.09
C ALA A 85 -12.91 3.63 21.28
N HIS A 86 -12.20 4.60 20.70
CA HIS A 86 -12.61 6.01 20.72
C HIS A 86 -13.87 6.27 19.89
N ALA A 87 -14.07 5.48 18.83
CA ALA A 87 -15.28 5.53 18.00
C ALA A 87 -16.48 4.79 18.62
N GLY A 88 -16.35 4.19 19.81
CA GLY A 88 -17.42 3.42 20.44
C GLY A 88 -17.68 2.04 19.81
N HIS A 89 -16.81 1.58 18.91
CA HIS A 89 -16.91 0.31 18.18
C HIS A 89 -15.64 -0.52 18.36
N THR A 90 -15.31 -0.81 19.62
CA THR A 90 -14.12 -1.58 20.00
C THR A 90 -14.02 -2.91 19.25
N LEU A 91 -12.90 -3.13 18.56
CA LEU A 91 -12.62 -4.39 17.86
C LEU A 91 -12.18 -5.49 18.85
N ASP A 92 -12.60 -6.73 18.59
CA ASP A 92 -12.42 -7.88 19.49
C ASP A 92 -11.04 -8.55 19.38
N TYR A 93 -9.96 -7.77 19.44
CA TYR A 93 -8.58 -8.28 19.53
C TYR A 93 -7.66 -7.30 20.25
N ASP A 94 -6.77 -7.80 21.11
CA ASP A 94 -5.83 -6.95 21.87
C ASP A 94 -4.36 -7.25 21.58
N HIS A 95 -4.10 -8.26 20.74
CA HIS A 95 -2.75 -8.68 20.38
C HIS A 95 -2.73 -9.25 18.94
N PRO A 96 -1.57 -9.25 18.25
CA PRO A 96 -1.51 -9.55 16.82
C PRO A 96 -1.91 -11.00 16.49
N GLN A 97 -1.71 -11.95 17.41
CA GLN A 97 -2.13 -13.35 17.20
C GLN A 97 -3.66 -13.49 17.20
N ALA A 98 -4.39 -12.70 18.00
CA ALA A 98 -5.85 -12.69 17.98
C ALA A 98 -6.37 -12.10 16.66
N LEU A 99 -5.78 -10.99 16.21
CA LEU A 99 -6.08 -10.42 14.89
C LEU A 99 -5.85 -11.44 13.77
N ARG A 100 -4.69 -12.13 13.78
CA ARG A 100 -4.40 -13.17 12.78
C ARG A 100 -5.40 -14.32 12.85
N ALA A 101 -5.85 -14.73 14.02
CA ALA A 101 -6.88 -15.77 14.15
C ALA A 101 -8.20 -15.34 13.48
N ILE A 102 -8.59 -14.07 13.59
CA ILE A 102 -9.75 -13.51 12.89
C ILE A 102 -9.49 -13.50 11.37
N MET A 103 -8.33 -13.01 10.94
CA MET A 103 -7.94 -13.00 9.52
C MET A 103 -7.95 -14.40 8.91
N TYR A 104 -7.45 -15.42 9.62
CA TYR A 104 -7.38 -16.79 9.13
C TYR A 104 -8.76 -17.45 9.06
N LYS A 105 -9.70 -17.07 9.92
CA LYS A 105 -11.10 -17.51 9.78
C LYS A 105 -11.74 -16.93 8.52
N ALA A 106 -11.48 -15.66 8.22
CA ALA A 106 -12.02 -14.99 7.02
C ALA A 106 -11.31 -15.44 5.72
N ALA A 107 -10.01 -15.68 5.78
CA ALA A 107 -9.15 -16.04 4.66
C ALA A 107 -8.13 -17.11 5.07
N PRO A 108 -8.51 -18.40 5.08
CA PRO A 108 -7.66 -19.51 5.54
C PRO A 108 -6.32 -19.64 4.80
N GLN A 109 -6.24 -19.17 3.56
CA GLN A 109 -5.00 -19.15 2.78
C GLN A 109 -3.90 -18.30 3.44
N LEU A 110 -4.25 -17.27 4.22
CA LEU A 110 -3.27 -16.43 4.91
C LEU A 110 -2.50 -17.18 6.00
N MET A 111 -3.03 -18.31 6.49
CA MET A 111 -2.36 -19.16 7.48
C MET A 111 -1.25 -20.02 6.84
N ARG A 112 -1.33 -20.28 5.54
CA ARG A 112 -0.40 -21.18 4.82
C ARG A 112 0.85 -20.41 4.38
N LEU A 113 1.68 -20.06 5.35
CA LEU A 113 2.92 -19.33 5.08
C LEU A 113 3.81 -20.10 4.10
N ASP A 114 4.38 -19.35 3.17
CA ASP A 114 5.32 -19.82 2.14
C ASP A 114 4.78 -20.93 1.23
N ALA A 115 3.45 -21.10 1.15
CA ALA A 115 2.80 -22.04 0.24
C ALA A 115 1.95 -21.31 -0.81
N VAL A 116 1.92 -21.86 -2.02
CA VAL A 116 1.02 -21.42 -3.10
C VAL A 116 -0.11 -22.43 -3.23
N THR A 117 -1.34 -21.93 -3.24
CA THR A 117 -2.52 -22.74 -3.53
C THR A 117 -3.01 -22.43 -4.93
N ALA A 118 -3.23 -23.45 -5.76
CA ALA A 118 -3.76 -23.26 -7.09
C ALA A 118 -5.12 -22.54 -7.03
N ALA A 119 -5.23 -21.41 -7.73
CA ALA A 119 -6.46 -20.66 -7.81
C ALA A 119 -7.44 -21.32 -8.79
N GLN A 120 -8.73 -21.23 -8.47
CA GLN A 120 -9.78 -21.66 -9.40
C GLN A 120 -9.90 -20.64 -10.54
N LEU A 121 -10.05 -21.13 -11.78
CA LEU A 121 -10.19 -20.27 -12.96
C LEU A 121 -11.60 -19.70 -13.15
N ALA A 122 -12.55 -20.04 -12.28
CA ALA A 122 -13.95 -19.59 -12.39
C ALA A 122 -14.07 -18.07 -12.45
N GLY A 123 -13.28 -17.33 -11.67
CA GLY A 123 -13.25 -15.86 -11.71
C GLY A 123 -12.72 -15.30 -13.04
N VAL A 124 -11.69 -15.94 -13.60
CA VAL A 124 -11.14 -15.57 -14.92
C VAL A 124 -12.16 -15.85 -16.02
N ALA A 125 -12.84 -17.00 -15.97
CA ALA A 125 -13.90 -17.33 -16.92
C ALA A 125 -15.07 -16.34 -16.82
N ALA A 126 -15.47 -15.95 -15.62
CA ALA A 126 -16.50 -14.95 -15.40
C ALA A 126 -16.10 -13.57 -15.96
N LEU A 127 -14.83 -13.16 -15.78
CA LEU A 127 -14.31 -11.93 -16.38
C LEU A 127 -14.28 -12.00 -17.90
N ALA A 128 -13.83 -13.13 -18.47
CA ALA A 128 -13.76 -13.34 -19.91
C ALA A 128 -15.15 -13.34 -20.59
N ALA A 129 -16.20 -13.72 -19.85
CA ALA A 129 -17.57 -13.64 -20.32
C ALA A 129 -18.14 -12.21 -20.35
N ARG A 130 -17.48 -11.24 -19.70
CA ARG A 130 -17.93 -9.83 -19.73
C ARG A 130 -17.62 -9.22 -21.10
N GLN A 131 -18.59 -8.48 -21.62
CA GLN A 131 -18.43 -7.69 -22.84
C GLN A 131 -18.35 -6.21 -22.49
N GLY A 132 -17.65 -5.44 -23.32
CA GLY A 132 -17.53 -3.99 -23.19
C GLY A 132 -16.89 -3.41 -24.45
N ALA A 133 -17.23 -2.15 -24.76
CA ALA A 133 -16.54 -1.44 -25.83
C ALA A 133 -15.11 -1.11 -25.38
N LEU A 134 -14.13 -1.40 -26.23
CA LEU A 134 -12.76 -0.96 -26.01
C LEU A 134 -12.65 0.50 -26.42
N ALA A 135 -12.05 1.31 -25.54
CA ALA A 135 -11.62 2.65 -25.92
C ALA A 135 -10.47 2.56 -26.95
N ALA A 136 -10.33 3.58 -27.79
CA ALA A 136 -9.21 3.69 -28.74
C ALA A 136 -7.88 4.09 -28.08
N GLU A 137 -7.86 4.27 -26.75
CA GLU A 137 -6.66 4.64 -25.99
C GLU A 137 -5.61 3.52 -26.05
N PRO A 138 -4.35 3.85 -26.36
CA PRO A 138 -3.27 2.89 -26.31
C PRO A 138 -2.96 2.50 -24.86
N PHE A 139 -2.41 1.29 -24.67
CA PHE A 139 -1.86 0.90 -23.38
C PHE A 139 -0.73 1.86 -22.98
N ALA A 140 -0.78 2.34 -21.75
CA ALA A 140 0.25 3.15 -21.14
C ALA A 140 0.96 2.38 -20.03
N ASN A 141 2.18 2.78 -19.70
CA ASN A 141 2.89 2.21 -18.57
C ASN A 141 2.23 2.70 -17.26
N ALA A 142 1.76 1.77 -16.44
CA ALA A 142 1.21 2.07 -15.12
C ALA A 142 2.25 2.63 -14.13
N VAL A 143 3.53 2.37 -14.38
CA VAL A 143 4.66 2.85 -13.56
C VAL A 143 5.56 3.73 -14.42
N SER A 144 5.41 5.04 -14.26
CA SER A 144 6.18 6.03 -15.01
C SER A 144 7.65 6.11 -14.57
N ASP A 145 7.90 5.91 -13.27
CA ASP A 145 9.25 5.88 -12.69
C ASP A 145 9.41 4.70 -11.74
N TYR A 146 10.23 3.73 -12.17
CA TYR A 146 10.52 2.51 -11.40
C TYR A 146 11.14 2.81 -10.03
N TYR A 147 11.94 3.88 -9.92
CA TYR A 147 12.66 4.18 -8.68
C TYR A 147 11.80 4.95 -7.67
N LEU A 148 10.66 5.50 -8.08
CA LEU A 148 9.84 6.41 -7.26
C LEU A 148 8.39 5.91 -7.10
N THR A 149 8.24 4.59 -6.95
CA THR A 149 6.93 3.90 -6.98
C THR A 149 6.10 4.02 -5.72
N ASN A 150 6.71 4.32 -4.57
CA ASN A 150 6.04 4.37 -3.28
C ASN A 150 6.69 5.42 -2.36
N PRO A 151 6.07 5.77 -1.22
CA PRO A 151 6.56 6.83 -0.34
C PRO A 151 7.96 6.57 0.21
N ILE A 152 8.31 5.32 0.50
CA ILE A 152 9.63 4.95 1.02
C ILE A 152 10.70 5.25 -0.05
N ALA A 153 10.42 4.85 -1.28
CA ALA A 153 11.34 5.09 -2.40
C ALA A 153 11.43 6.59 -2.74
N ARG A 154 10.32 7.33 -2.68
CA ARG A 154 10.31 8.78 -2.92
C ARG A 154 11.03 9.58 -1.84
N ALA A 155 11.02 9.11 -0.60
CA ALA A 155 11.80 9.71 0.49
C ALA A 155 13.31 9.36 0.44
N SER A 156 13.74 8.45 -0.45
CA SER A 156 15.13 8.01 -0.54
C SER A 156 15.95 8.90 -1.49
N PRO A 157 17.03 9.55 -1.01
CA PRO A 157 17.91 10.32 -1.89
C PRO A 157 18.62 9.43 -2.92
N ILE A 158 18.92 8.18 -2.57
CA ILE A 158 19.55 7.22 -3.49
C ILE A 158 18.62 6.90 -4.66
N MET A 159 17.33 6.69 -4.39
CA MET A 159 16.37 6.41 -5.46
C MET A 159 16.12 7.65 -6.33
N ALA A 160 16.16 8.85 -5.76
CA ALA A 160 16.10 10.10 -6.50
C ALA A 160 17.28 10.24 -7.48
N ASP A 161 18.51 9.94 -7.03
CA ASP A 161 19.71 9.94 -7.88
C ASP A 161 19.60 8.91 -9.01
N LEU A 162 19.12 7.69 -8.72
CA LEU A 162 18.91 6.65 -9.74
C LEU A 162 17.86 7.04 -10.78
N SER A 163 16.76 7.67 -10.34
CA SER A 163 15.76 8.25 -11.25
C SER A 163 16.36 9.32 -12.16
N ALA A 164 17.19 10.22 -11.60
CA ALA A 164 17.85 11.27 -12.35
C ALA A 164 18.84 10.70 -13.38
N LEU A 165 19.65 9.70 -13.00
CA LEU A 165 20.58 9.02 -13.89
C LEU A 165 19.86 8.33 -15.05
N LYS A 166 18.76 7.62 -14.79
CA LYS A 166 17.94 6.99 -15.84
C LYS A 166 17.44 8.03 -16.84
N LYS A 167 16.90 9.15 -16.36
CA LYS A 167 16.43 10.25 -17.22
C LYS A 167 17.55 10.88 -18.05
N GLY A 168 18.78 10.90 -17.54
CA GLY A 168 19.97 11.31 -18.28
C GLY A 168 20.28 10.38 -19.46
N TRP A 169 20.25 9.06 -19.24
CA TRP A 169 20.47 8.05 -20.27
C TRP A 169 19.43 8.12 -21.39
N ASP A 170 18.14 8.26 -21.03
CA ASP A 170 17.05 8.35 -22.00
C ASP A 170 17.19 9.60 -22.90
N ARG A 171 17.85 10.66 -22.43
CA ARG A 171 18.12 11.88 -23.22
C ARG A 171 19.29 11.73 -24.20
N GLU A 172 20.32 10.94 -23.86
CA GLU A 172 21.48 10.72 -24.73
C GLU A 172 21.21 9.73 -25.87
N THR A 173 20.13 8.95 -25.77
CA THR A 173 19.77 7.88 -26.72
C THR A 173 18.79 8.29 -27.82
N THR A 174 18.46 9.58 -27.98
CA THR A 174 17.72 10.07 -29.15
C THR A 174 18.66 10.05 -30.37
N GLY A 175 18.68 8.91 -31.07
CA GLY A 175 19.64 8.59 -32.13
C GLY A 175 19.76 9.63 -33.24
N THR A 176 20.99 10.10 -33.46
CA THR A 176 21.49 10.62 -34.75
C THR A 176 22.79 9.95 -35.18
N HIS A 177 23.04 8.70 -34.77
CA HIS A 177 24.16 7.91 -35.29
C HIS A 177 23.70 6.48 -35.61
N GLY A 178 23.38 6.28 -36.90
CA GLY A 178 22.95 5.03 -37.52
C GLY A 178 22.45 5.29 -38.92
#